data_AF-A0A933U163-F1
#
_entry.id   AF-A0A933U163-F1
#
_cell.length_a   1.000
_cell.length_b   1.000
_cell.length_c   1.000
_cell.angle_alpha   90.00
_cell.angle_beta   90.00
_cell.angle_gamma   90.00
#
_symmetry.space_group_name_H-M   'P 1'
#
loop_
_entity.id
_entity.type
_entity.pdbx_description
1 polymer ?
#
loop_
_entity_poly.entity_id
_entity_poly.type
_entity_poly.pdbx_seq_one_letter_code
_entity_poly.pdbx_strand_id
1 'polypeptide(L)'
;MGFKSIQKDYEQALNDVKNMNSEKRANAIANLGVYGNEKDLPVLKQALNDSAEAVKVAALYSLALQGEKQYAEKLIEYLDNERDLFRKLAKAALEAVCVKKFSDPLKDMDSAKKAKQEWSDWWKANSAKLTFDKKKKIFG
;
A
#
# COMPACT_ATOMS: atom_id res chain seq x y z
N MET A 1 -27.23 -5.60 11.19
CA MET A 1 -26.00 -6.07 11.87
C MET A 1 -24.70 -5.47 11.32
N GLY A 2 -24.63 -5.00 10.05
CA GLY A 2 -23.37 -4.56 9.43
C GLY A 2 -22.67 -3.31 9.99
N PHE A 3 -23.39 -2.28 10.46
CA PHE A 3 -22.73 -1.05 10.96
C PHE A 3 -21.95 -1.25 12.27
N LYS A 4 -22.44 -2.10 13.18
CA LYS A 4 -21.76 -2.39 14.45
C LYS A 4 -20.47 -3.20 14.27
N SER A 5 -20.39 -4.06 13.24
CA SER A 5 -19.15 -4.83 13.01
C SER A 5 -18.05 -3.96 12.41
N ILE A 6 -18.38 -3.11 11.44
CA ILE A 6 -17.43 -2.18 10.81
C ILE A 6 -16.79 -1.26 11.86
N GLN A 7 -17.58 -0.72 12.79
CA GLN A 7 -17.05 0.12 13.85
C GLN A 7 -16.12 -0.67 14.80
N LYS A 8 -16.51 -1.88 15.18
CA LYS A 8 -15.69 -2.75 16.04
C LYS A 8 -14.35 -3.12 15.36
N ASP A 9 -14.39 -3.41 14.07
CA ASP A 9 -13.20 -3.78 13.29
C ASP A 9 -12.25 -2.58 13.13
N TYR A 10 -12.79 -1.37 13.00
CA TYR A 10 -12.00 -0.13 13.02
C TYR A 10 -11.34 0.14 14.38
N GLU A 11 -12.10 0.02 15.47
CA GLU A 11 -11.58 0.18 16.84
C GLU A 11 -10.50 -0.87 17.15
N GLN A 12 -10.71 -2.11 16.70
CA GLN A 12 -9.71 -3.17 16.84
C GLN A 12 -8.43 -2.85 16.07
N ALA A 13 -8.54 -2.36 14.83
CA ALA A 13 -7.38 -1.92 14.07
C ALA A 13 -6.61 -0.80 14.80
N LEU A 14 -7.29 0.19 15.37
CA LEU A 14 -6.64 1.24 16.17
C LEU A 14 -5.90 0.71 17.40
N ASN A 15 -6.39 -0.37 18.02
CA ASN A 15 -5.68 -1.02 19.13
C ASN A 15 -4.47 -1.81 18.63
N ASP A 16 -4.62 -2.53 17.52
CA ASP A 16 -3.58 -3.43 17.01
C ASP A 16 -2.40 -2.72 16.34
N VAL A 17 -2.48 -1.42 16.03
CA VAL A 17 -1.30 -0.66 15.57
C VAL A 17 -0.17 -0.62 16.61
N LYS A 18 -0.46 -0.87 17.89
CA LYS A 18 0.52 -0.95 18.99
C LYS A 18 0.84 -2.39 19.41
N ASN A 19 0.35 -3.39 18.68
CA ASN A 19 0.53 -4.79 19.05
C ASN A 19 2.02 -5.19 19.04
N MET A 20 2.45 -6.07 19.95
CA MET A 20 3.82 -6.59 19.94
C MET A 20 4.10 -7.45 18.70
N ASN A 21 3.07 -8.13 18.17
CA ASN A 21 3.18 -8.93 16.95
C ASN A 21 3.14 -8.02 15.71
N SER A 22 4.18 -8.07 14.90
CA SER A 22 4.34 -7.24 13.69
C SER A 22 3.32 -7.55 12.60
N GLU A 23 2.86 -8.79 12.46
CA GLU A 23 1.82 -9.16 11.50
C GLU A 23 0.49 -8.53 11.89
N LYS A 24 0.14 -8.54 13.18
CA LYS A 24 -1.05 -7.85 13.70
C LYS A 24 -0.97 -6.34 13.45
N ARG A 25 0.19 -5.72 13.69
CA ARG A 25 0.41 -4.31 13.35
C ARG A 25 0.24 -4.04 11.84
N ALA A 26 0.84 -4.87 10.98
CA ALA A 26 0.77 -4.70 9.53
C ALA A 26 -0.68 -4.80 9.04
N ASN A 27 -1.43 -5.79 9.53
CA ASN A 27 -2.86 -5.96 9.21
C ASN A 27 -3.68 -4.77 9.70
N ALA A 28 -3.41 -4.27 10.91
CA ALA A 28 -4.08 -3.08 11.44
C ALA A 28 -3.85 -1.85 10.56
N ILE A 29 -2.60 -1.60 10.16
CA ILE A 29 -2.23 -0.49 9.28
C ILE A 29 -2.88 -0.62 7.90
N ALA A 30 -2.92 -1.83 7.32
CA ALA A 30 -3.61 -2.09 6.06
C ALA A 30 -5.11 -1.81 6.17
N ASN A 31 -5.76 -2.27 7.24
CA ASN A 31 -7.19 -2.04 7.49
C ASN A 31 -7.52 -0.55 7.62
N LEU A 32 -6.72 0.22 8.36
CA LEU A 32 -6.89 1.68 8.46
C LEU A 32 -6.82 2.37 7.09
N GLY A 33 -5.95 1.90 6.20
CA GLY A 33 -5.91 2.37 4.80
C GLY A 33 -7.19 2.07 4.03
N VAL A 34 -7.74 0.86 4.18
CA VAL A 34 -9.00 0.44 3.55
C VAL A 34 -10.18 1.26 4.05
N TYR A 35 -10.23 1.60 5.35
CA TYR A 35 -11.22 2.56 5.87
C TYR A 35 -11.05 3.93 5.20
N GLY A 36 -9.81 4.42 5.14
CA GLY A 36 -9.49 5.65 4.42
C GLY A 36 -9.92 6.92 5.13
N ASN A 37 -9.95 6.91 6.48
CA ASN A 37 -10.21 8.14 7.22
C ASN A 37 -8.94 9.00 7.21
N GLU A 38 -9.06 10.26 6.79
CA GLU A 38 -7.93 11.20 6.75
C GLU A 38 -7.30 11.41 8.14
N LYS A 39 -8.08 11.24 9.23
CA LYS A 39 -7.57 11.32 10.61
C LYS A 39 -6.56 10.20 10.97
N ASP A 40 -6.51 9.12 10.20
CA ASP A 40 -5.58 8.02 10.42
C ASP A 40 -4.23 8.26 9.71
N LEU A 41 -4.12 9.28 8.84
CA LEU A 41 -2.87 9.61 8.13
C LEU A 41 -1.65 9.74 9.04
N PRO A 42 -1.72 10.37 10.23
CA PRO A 42 -0.57 10.44 11.14
C PRO A 42 -0.10 9.06 11.60
N VAL A 43 -1.03 8.15 11.92
CA VAL A 43 -0.73 6.77 12.34
C VAL A 43 -0.09 5.99 11.19
N LEU A 44 -0.63 6.14 9.98
CA LEU A 44 -0.07 5.51 8.78
C LEU A 44 1.34 6.04 8.48
N LYS A 45 1.58 7.35 8.59
CA LYS A 45 2.91 7.96 8.41
C LYS A 45 3.90 7.50 9.48
N GLN A 46 3.45 7.33 10.72
CA GLN A 46 4.29 6.81 11.80
C GLN A 46 4.74 5.36 11.51
N ALA A 47 3.85 4.53 10.96
CA ALA A 47 4.12 3.13 10.65
C ALA A 47 5.21 2.91 9.58
N LEU A 48 5.56 3.95 8.80
CA LEU A 48 6.73 3.92 7.91
C LEU A 48 8.06 3.76 8.65
N ASN A 49 8.08 4.08 9.96
CA ASN A 49 9.26 3.96 10.82
C ASN A 49 9.23 2.70 11.70
N ASP A 50 8.27 1.79 11.47
CA ASP A 50 8.20 0.54 12.24
C ASP A 50 9.44 -0.33 11.97
N SER A 51 9.87 -1.11 12.96
CA SER A 51 11.02 -2.01 12.81
C SER A 51 10.74 -3.17 11.86
N ALA A 52 9.48 -3.58 11.73
CA ALA A 52 9.06 -4.65 10.85
C ALA A 52 8.76 -4.13 9.45
N GLU A 53 9.49 -4.64 8.46
CA GLU A 53 9.35 -4.22 7.06
C GLU A 53 7.93 -4.45 6.50
N ALA A 54 7.24 -5.50 6.94
CA ALA A 54 5.84 -5.74 6.57
C ALA A 54 4.90 -4.60 6.99
N VAL A 55 5.15 -3.99 8.16
CA VAL A 55 4.38 -2.83 8.64
C VAL A 55 4.67 -1.60 7.79
N LYS A 56 5.93 -1.38 7.40
CA LYS A 56 6.31 -0.28 6.49
C LYS A 56 5.63 -0.40 5.13
N VAL A 57 5.63 -1.60 4.53
CA VAL A 57 4.98 -1.83 3.23
C VAL A 57 3.46 -1.66 3.34
N ALA A 58 2.84 -2.15 4.43
CA ALA A 58 1.43 -1.89 4.70
C ALA A 58 1.13 -0.39 4.83
N ALA A 59 2.03 0.38 5.47
CA ALA A 59 1.90 1.83 5.59
C ALA A 59 1.98 2.53 4.22
N LEU A 60 2.95 2.15 3.37
CA LEU A 60 3.06 2.66 2.01
C LEU A 60 1.78 2.40 1.19
N TYR A 61 1.27 1.18 1.25
CA TYR A 61 0.01 0.81 0.61
C TYR A 61 -1.17 1.64 1.11
N SER A 62 -1.36 1.72 2.43
CA SER A 62 -2.46 2.46 3.04
C SER A 62 -2.41 3.95 2.73
N LEU A 63 -1.22 4.55 2.68
CA LEU A 63 -1.06 5.96 2.29
C LEU A 63 -1.38 6.17 0.80
N ALA A 64 -0.93 5.27 -0.07
CA ALA A 64 -1.28 5.32 -1.49
C ALA A 64 -2.80 5.23 -1.71
N LEU A 65 -3.50 4.36 -0.95
CA LEU A 65 -4.97 4.26 -0.95
C LEU A 65 -5.69 5.52 -0.44
N GLN A 66 -4.99 6.40 0.28
CA GLN A 66 -5.53 7.69 0.71
C GLN A 66 -5.14 8.83 -0.24
N GLY A 67 -4.57 8.51 -1.40
CA GLY A 67 -4.20 9.49 -2.43
C GLY A 67 -2.86 10.15 -2.22
N GLU A 68 -2.06 9.68 -1.25
CA GLU A 68 -0.72 10.18 -1.01
C GLU A 68 0.25 9.59 -2.04
N LYS A 69 0.22 10.20 -3.23
CA LYS A 69 0.87 9.76 -4.46
C LYS A 69 2.35 9.41 -4.30
N GLN A 70 3.10 10.16 -3.51
CA GLN A 70 4.53 9.89 -3.27
C GLN A 70 4.82 8.49 -2.68
N TYR A 71 3.85 7.89 -1.97
CA TYR A 71 4.03 6.54 -1.41
C TYR A 71 3.69 5.44 -2.41
N ALA A 72 2.83 5.72 -3.39
CA ALA A 72 2.62 4.84 -4.54
C ALA A 72 3.91 4.71 -5.36
N GLU A 73 4.65 5.80 -5.56
CA GLU A 73 5.96 5.77 -6.22
C GLU A 73 6.97 4.90 -5.47
N LYS A 74 7.03 5.03 -4.13
CA LYS A 74 7.93 4.22 -3.30
C LYS A 74 7.64 2.71 -3.36
N LEU A 75 6.40 2.30 -3.61
CA LEU A 75 6.05 0.89 -3.77
C LEU A 75 6.72 0.24 -4.99
N ILE A 76 7.09 1.02 -6.00
CA ILE A 76 7.78 0.54 -7.21
C ILE A 76 9.13 -0.08 -6.83
N GLU A 77 9.81 0.44 -5.80
CA GLU A 77 11.09 -0.08 -5.32
C GLU A 77 11.01 -1.48 -4.69
N TYR A 78 9.80 -1.93 -4.33
CA TYR A 78 9.58 -3.25 -3.73
C TYR A 78 9.23 -4.32 -4.76
N LEU A 79 9.05 -3.96 -6.04
CA LEU A 79 8.68 -4.89 -7.10
C LEU A 79 9.79 -5.87 -7.49
N ASP A 80 11.05 -5.53 -7.25
CA ASP A 80 12.21 -6.39 -7.48
C ASP A 80 12.89 -6.86 -6.18
N ASN A 81 12.17 -6.76 -5.05
CA ASN A 81 12.70 -7.21 -3.78
C ASN A 81 12.91 -8.73 -3.77
N GLU A 82 13.99 -9.21 -3.14
CA GLU A 82 14.30 -10.64 -3.05
C GLU A 82 13.20 -11.46 -2.35
N ARG A 83 12.50 -10.87 -1.38
CA ARG A 83 11.40 -11.54 -0.69
C ARG A 83 10.11 -11.41 -1.48
N ASP A 84 9.58 -12.56 -1.91
CA ASP A 84 8.31 -12.68 -2.63
C ASP A 84 7.17 -11.94 -1.95
N LEU A 85 7.13 -11.94 -0.61
CA LEU A 85 6.11 -11.23 0.16
C LEU A 85 6.05 -9.74 -0.19
N PHE A 86 7.20 -9.08 -0.33
CA PHE A 86 7.23 -7.65 -0.63
C PHE A 86 6.87 -7.38 -2.09
N ARG A 87 7.30 -8.24 -3.02
CA ARG A 87 6.84 -8.16 -4.42
C ARG A 87 5.33 -8.33 -4.53
N LYS A 88 4.74 -9.26 -3.78
CA LYS A 88 3.28 -9.50 -3.72
C LYS A 88 2.54 -8.27 -3.24
N LEU A 89 3.00 -7.69 -2.13
CA LEU A 89 2.39 -6.49 -1.55
C LEU A 89 2.51 -5.28 -2.47
N ALA A 90 3.69 -5.05 -3.05
CA ALA A 90 3.93 -3.96 -4.00
C ALA A 90 3.04 -4.07 -5.25
N LYS A 91 2.98 -5.27 -5.84
CA LYS A 91 2.10 -5.58 -6.99
C LYS A 91 0.64 -5.28 -6.65
N ALA A 92 0.14 -5.85 -5.56
CA ALA A 92 -1.25 -5.68 -5.15
C ALA A 92 -1.58 -4.20 -4.89
N ALA A 93 -0.67 -3.48 -4.23
CA ALA A 93 -0.84 -2.06 -3.95
C ALA A 93 -0.92 -1.22 -5.24
N LEU A 94 0.05 -1.38 -6.15
CA LEU A 94 0.11 -0.62 -7.40
C LEU A 94 -1.07 -0.94 -8.34
N GLU A 95 -1.47 -2.21 -8.45
CA GLU A 95 -2.65 -2.60 -9.23
C GLU A 95 -3.93 -2.01 -8.64
N ALA A 96 -4.06 -2.00 -7.31
CA ALA A 96 -5.20 -1.40 -6.62
C ALA A 96 -5.28 0.11 -6.86
N VAL A 97 -4.15 0.83 -6.84
CA VAL A 97 -4.18 2.30 -6.94
C VAL A 97 -4.06 2.84 -8.36
N CYS A 98 -3.67 2.08 -9.39
CA CYS A 98 -3.44 2.65 -10.73
C CYS A 98 -4.22 1.97 -11.86
N VAL A 99 -4.96 0.88 -11.59
CA VAL A 99 -5.71 0.10 -12.61
C VAL A 99 -4.85 -0.25 -13.84
N LYS A 100 -3.53 -0.29 -13.66
CA LYS A 100 -2.53 -0.58 -14.68
C LYS A 100 -1.87 -1.90 -14.33
N LYS A 101 -1.56 -2.67 -15.37
CA LYS A 101 -0.85 -3.93 -15.27
C LYS A 101 0.39 -3.89 -16.15
N PHE A 102 1.45 -4.46 -15.63
CA PHE A 102 2.75 -4.63 -16.27
C PHE A 102 3.18 -6.09 -16.12
N SER A 103 4.44 -6.39 -16.41
CA SER A 103 5.02 -7.72 -16.19
C SER A 103 4.75 -8.19 -14.75
N ASP A 104 4.54 -9.50 -14.57
CA ASP A 104 4.24 -10.05 -13.24
C ASP A 104 5.54 -10.19 -12.42
N PRO A 105 5.75 -9.39 -11.35
CA PRO A 105 6.95 -9.48 -10.53
C PRO A 105 7.03 -10.79 -9.71
N LEU A 106 5.98 -11.60 -9.72
CA LEU A 106 5.93 -12.87 -8.99
C LEU A 106 6.38 -14.07 -9.81
N LYS A 107 6.55 -13.90 -11.13
CA LYS A 107 6.93 -15.00 -12.03
C LYS A 107 8.38 -15.45 -11.80
N ASP A 108 9.31 -14.50 -11.86
CA ASP A 108 10.76 -14.69 -11.67
C ASP A 108 11.41 -13.30 -11.45
N MET A 109 12.70 -13.28 -11.09
CA MET A 109 13.41 -12.03 -10.80
C MET A 109 13.64 -11.15 -12.04
N ASP A 110 13.71 -11.72 -13.24
CA ASP A 110 13.84 -10.95 -14.47
C ASP A 110 12.53 -10.23 -14.79
N SER A 111 11.39 -10.91 -14.60
CA SER A 111 10.06 -10.32 -14.68
C SER A 111 9.84 -9.27 -13.59
N ALA A 112 10.42 -9.46 -12.40
CA ALA A 112 10.39 -8.48 -11.30
C ALA A 112 11.13 -7.19 -11.64
N LYS A 113 12.38 -7.29 -12.13
CA LYS A 113 13.15 -6.14 -12.61
C LYS A 113 12.46 -5.42 -13.77
N LYS A 114 11.89 -6.20 -14.71
CA LYS A 114 11.13 -5.65 -15.83
C LYS A 114 9.89 -4.91 -15.36
N ALA A 115 9.11 -5.49 -14.43
CA ALA A 115 7.93 -4.86 -13.85
C ALA A 115 8.30 -3.53 -13.17
N LYS A 116 9.36 -3.51 -12.37
CA LYS A 116 9.88 -2.29 -11.73
C LYS A 116 10.21 -1.22 -12.76
N GLN A 117 10.92 -1.57 -13.82
CA GLN A 117 11.29 -0.64 -14.89
C GLN A 117 10.03 -0.08 -15.59
N GLU A 118 9.11 -0.94 -16.00
CA GLU A 118 7.85 -0.55 -16.64
C GLU A 118 7.01 0.39 -15.77
N TRP A 119 6.91 0.10 -14.47
CA TRP A 119 6.23 0.96 -13.50
C TRP A 119 6.95 2.30 -13.32
N SER A 120 8.29 2.30 -13.19
CA SER A 120 9.08 3.52 -13.02
C SER A 120 8.92 4.46 -14.22
N ASP A 121 9.02 3.93 -15.43
CA ASP A 121 8.91 4.71 -16.67
C ASP A 121 7.49 5.27 -16.83
N TRP A 122 6.48 4.43 -16.58
CA TRP A 122 5.09 4.88 -16.61
C TRP A 122 4.81 5.96 -15.57
N TRP A 123 5.32 5.80 -14.34
CA TRP A 123 5.13 6.79 -13.29
C TRP A 123 5.78 8.12 -13.66
N LYS A 124 7.02 8.12 -14.14
CA LYS A 124 7.69 9.34 -14.62
C LYS A 124 6.91 10.06 -15.72
N ALA A 125 6.34 9.32 -16.67
CA ALA A 125 5.59 9.89 -17.78
C ALA A 125 4.18 10.40 -17.40
N ASN A 126 3.53 9.81 -16.41
CA ASN A 126 2.10 10.05 -16.14
C ASN A 126 1.83 10.76 -14.82
N SER A 127 2.73 10.65 -13.84
CA SER A 127 2.50 11.09 -12.47
C SER A 127 2.00 12.53 -12.39
N ALA A 128 2.58 13.47 -13.14
CA ALA A 128 2.18 14.88 -13.13
C ALA A 128 0.70 15.13 -13.49
N LYS A 129 0.07 14.19 -14.22
CA LYS A 129 -1.34 14.27 -14.65
C LYS A 129 -2.27 13.42 -13.79
N LEU A 130 -1.74 12.48 -13.00
CA LEU A 130 -2.54 11.60 -12.17
C LEU A 130 -3.27 12.38 -11.08
N THR A 131 -4.58 12.20 -11.05
CA THR A 131 -5.45 12.72 -9.99
C THR A 131 -6.03 11.55 -9.19
N PHE A 132 -6.25 11.75 -7.89
CA PHE A 132 -6.82 10.70 -7.05
C PHE A 132 -8.34 10.79 -7.03
N ASP A 133 -9.00 9.77 -7.58
CA ASP A 133 -10.45 9.60 -7.45
C ASP A 133 -10.78 9.06 -6.06
N LYS A 134 -11.19 9.96 -5.14
CA LYS A 134 -11.56 9.60 -3.76
C LYS A 134 -12.67 8.55 -3.67
N LYS A 135 -13.57 8.46 -4.66
CA LYS A 135 -14.69 7.50 -4.65
C LYS A 135 -14.21 6.10 -5.03
N LYS A 136 -13.30 6.01 -6.01
CA LYS A 136 -12.76 4.73 -6.51
C LYS A 136 -11.49 4.29 -5.81
N LYS A 137 -10.82 5.19 -5.08
CA LYS A 137 -9.51 5.02 -4.43
C LYS A 137 -8.39 4.64 -5.42
N ILE A 138 -8.42 5.26 -6.59
CA ILE A 138 -7.43 5.03 -7.67
C ILE A 138 -6.90 6.36 -8.19
N PHE A 139 -5.67 6.34 -8.68
CA PHE A 139 -5.08 7.33 -9.55
C PHE A 139 -5.55 7.10 -10.99
N GLY A 140 -6.06 8.15 -11.62
CA GLY A 140 -6.50 8.19 -13.00
C GLY A 140 -6.16 9.50 -13.68
#